data_AF-A0A5J6QC63-F1
#
_entry.id   AF-A0A5J6QC63-F1
#
_cell.length_a   1.000
_cell.length_b   1.000
_cell.length_c   1.000
_cell.angle_alpha   90.00
_cell.angle_beta   90.00
_cell.angle_gamma   90.00
#
_symmetry.space_group_name_H-M   'P 1'
#
loop_
_entity.id
_entity.type
_entity.pdbx_description
1 polymer ?
#
loop_
_entity_poly.entity_id
_entity_poly.type
_entity_poly.pdbx_seq_one_letter_code
_entity_poly.pdbx_strand_id
1 'polypeptide(L)' 'MKNHVFSSPSQAAAVILGSPINGRQAWKTALGKTIAEVEEGVS' A
#
# COMPACT_ATOMS: atom_id res chain seq x y z
N MET A 1 22.46 4.09 14.13
CA MET A 1 21.07 4.02 13.61
C MET A 1 20.40 2.81 14.24
N LYS A 2 19.18 2.93 14.78
CA LYS A 2 18.43 1.76 15.31
C LYS A 2 17.44 1.30 14.25
N ASN A 3 17.34 -0.02 14.07
CA ASN A 3 16.28 -0.60 13.26
C ASN A 3 14.93 -0.34 13.93
N HIS A 4 13.95 0.11 13.15
CA HIS A 4 12.59 0.33 13.62
C HIS A 4 11.65 -0.66 12.93
N VAL A 5 10.97 -1.48 13.72
CA VAL A 5 9.97 -2.43 13.23
C VAL A 5 8.61 -1.77 13.36
N PHE A 6 7.93 -1.60 12.23
CA PHE A 6 6.56 -1.08 12.21
C PHE A 6 5.57 -2.20 12.56
N SER A 7 4.51 -1.85 13.30
CA SER A 7 3.45 -2.80 13.65
C SER A 7 2.54 -3.13 12.46
N SER A 8 2.57 -2.32 11.40
CA SER A 8 1.82 -2.56 10.16
C SER A 8 2.46 -1.87 8.95
N PRO A 9 2.14 -2.32 7.72
CA PRO A 9 2.54 -1.61 6.50
C PRO A 9 1.99 -0.17 6.42
N SER A 10 0.76 0.08 6.90
CA SER A 10 0.16 1.42 6.88
C SER A 10 0.87 2.38 7.84
N GLN A 11 1.38 1.89 8.97
CA GLN A 11 2.20 2.69 9.89
C GLN A 11 3.54 3.06 9.25
N ALA A 12 4.20 2.11 8.57
CA ALA A 12 5.42 2.40 7.81
C ALA A 12 5.17 3.47 6.74
N ALA A 13 4.05 3.36 6.02
CA ALA A 13 3.68 4.30 4.98
C ALA A 13 3.37 5.70 5.54
N ALA A 14 2.75 5.80 6.71
CA ALA A 14 2.51 7.09 7.37
C ALA A 14 3.82 7.83 7.68
N VAL A 15 4.88 7.11 8.07
CA VAL A 15 6.20 7.72 8.32
C VAL A 15 6.87 8.19 7.04
N ILE A 16 6.73 7.45 5.94
CA ILE A 16 7.41 7.76 4.67
C ILE A 16 6.63 8.82 3.86
N LEU A 17 5.31 8.72 3.82
CA LEU A 17 4.43 9.49 2.93
C LEU A 17 3.64 10.59 3.66
N GLY A 18 3.65 10.62 5.00
CA GLY A 18 2.90 11.59 5.80
C GLY A 18 1.44 11.21 6.10
N SER A 19 0.95 10.07 5.58
CA SER A 19 -0.39 9.57 5.86
C SER A 19 -0.47 8.04 5.74
N PRO A 20 -1.30 7.37 6.54
CA PRO A 20 -1.55 5.94 6.36
C PRO A 20 -2.19 5.69 4.99
N ILE A 21 -1.68 4.72 4.25
CA ILE A 21 -2.18 4.36 2.93
C ILE A 21 -2.27 2.83 2.81
N ASN A 22 -3.28 2.36 2.07
CA ASN A 22 -3.42 0.96 1.73
C ASN A 22 -2.81 0.70 0.34
N GLY A 23 -1.70 -0.03 0.29
CA GLY A 23 -1.01 -0.36 -0.96
C GLY A 23 -1.91 -1.04 -1.99
N ARG A 24 -2.88 -1.86 -1.55
CA ARG A 24 -3.81 -2.54 -2.48
C ARG A 24 -4.65 -1.57 -3.30
N GLN A 25 -4.95 -0.41 -2.74
CA GLN A 25 -5.77 0.64 -3.35
C GLN A 25 -4.91 1.71 -4.06
N ALA A 26 -3.70 1.95 -3.55
CA ALA A 26 -2.83 3.00 -4.04
C ALA A 26 -2.02 2.61 -5.28
N TRP A 27 -1.57 1.35 -5.34
CA TRP A 27 -0.71 0.88 -6.43
C TRP A 27 -1.54 0.39 -7.60
N LYS A 28 -1.16 0.84 -8.80
CA LYS A 28 -1.86 0.56 -10.04
C LYS A 28 -0.94 -0.15 -11.03
N THR A 29 -1.53 -1.07 -11.79
CA THR A 29 -0.90 -1.68 -12.96
C THR A 29 -0.70 -0.63 -14.06
N ALA A 30 0.03 -1.01 -15.13
CA ALA A 30 0.15 -0.18 -16.33
C ALA A 30 -1.21 0.14 -16.99
N LEU A 31 -2.25 -0.67 -16.72
CA LEU A 31 -3.61 -0.47 -17.21
C LEU A 31 -4.49 0.37 -16.25
N GLY A 32 -3.92 0.89 -15.16
CA GLY A 32 -4.63 1.71 -14.18
C GLY A 32 -5.44 0.94 -13.14
N LYS A 33 -5.56 -0.39 -13.26
CA LYS A 33 -6.22 -1.25 -12.25
C LYS A 33 -5.39 -1.29 -10.97
N THR A 34 -6.03 -1.11 -9.83
CA THR A 34 -5.46 -1.29 -8.50
C THR A 34 -5.11 -2.76 -8.24
N ILE A 35 -4.22 -3.03 -7.31
CA ILE A 35 -3.90 -4.41 -6.90
C ILE A 35 -5.16 -5.10 -6.33
N ALA A 36 -6.00 -4.36 -5.60
CA ALA A 36 -7.26 -4.90 -5.08
C ALA A 36 -8.17 -5.42 -6.20
N GLU A 37 -8.35 -4.63 -7.27
CA GLU A 37 -9.18 -5.03 -8.42
C GLU A 37 -8.63 -6.27 -9.15
N VAL A 38 -7.30 -6.42 -9.19
CA VAL A 38 -6.65 -7.60 -9.80
C VAL A 38 -6.85 -8.85 -8.94
N GLU A 39 -6.69 -8.74 -7.63
CA GLU A 39 -6.83 -9.87 -6.69
C GLU A 39 -8.28 -10.31 -6.50
N GLU A 40 -9.22 -9.35 -6.49
CA GLU A 40 -10.65 -9.61 -6.29
C GLU A 40 -11.32 -10.11 -7.57
N GLY A 41 -10.59 -10.20 -8.69
CA GLY A 41 -11.06 -10.82 -9.92
C GLY A 41 -12.24 -10.10 -10.54
N VAL A 42 -12.41 -8.80 -10.28
CA VAL A 42 -13.51 -8.00 -10.84
C VAL A 42 -13.38 -8.03 -12.37
N SER A 43 -14.21 -8.89 -12.95
CA SER A 43 -14.39 -9.12 -14.39
C SER A 43 -15.52 -8.23 -14.91
#